data_AF-A0A6L8F1P4-F1
#
_entry.id   AF-A0A6L8F1P4-F1
#
_cell.length_a   1.000
_cell.length_b   1.000
_cell.length_c   1.000
_cell.angle_alpha   90.00
_cell.angle_beta   90.00
_cell.angle_gamma   90.00
#
_symmetry.space_group_name_H-M   'P 1'
#
loop_
_entity.id
_entity.type
_entity.pdbx_description
1 polymer ?
#
loop_
_entity_poly.entity_id
_entity_poly.type
_entity_poly.pdbx_seq_one_letter_code
_entity_poly.pdbx_strand_id
1 'polypeptide(L)'
;MFQWERRKNRDINVNDFIDTDDTKIKWTRSLKSKFKTGTLAEFSDENVRTSLYRPFTKSHLYFHRMMNECVYVFPSIFPASDTEAENRAICVSSPRADTSFHTLMVNAIPDFHFTGDSQCFPFYTYNEDATNRQENITDWALAAFRAHYGDDTIAKWNIFHYTYGVLHQPDYREKYQANLKRDLPHIPFAEDFWGFAKAGAALADLHVNYESCPKSDELEERETVGMQVDWRVEKMKLSKDKTQLKYNDFLTLDGIPAEVYDYRLGPRSAVEWVVDQYRVKVDRRSGIKNNPNREAEPRYIVDLIGRIVYVSLKTVEIVKNLPAL
;
A
#
# COMPACT_ATOMS: atom_id res chain seq x y z
N MET A 1 26.06 37.40 4.22
CA MET A 1 26.51 36.23 5.01
C MET A 1 25.62 36.18 6.24
N PHE A 2 24.56 35.37 6.22
CA PHE A 2 23.70 35.21 7.40
C PHE A 2 24.43 34.30 8.39
N GLN A 3 24.98 34.88 9.46
CA GLN A 3 25.52 34.10 10.57
C GLN A 3 24.35 33.71 11.48
N TRP A 4 24.05 32.41 11.52
CA TRP A 4 23.08 31.87 12.45
C TRP A 4 23.70 31.82 13.85
N GLU A 5 23.37 32.79 14.71
CA GLU A 5 23.77 32.74 16.11
C GLU A 5 22.89 31.74 16.88
N ARG A 6 23.54 30.70 17.44
CA ARG A 6 22.85 29.72 18.29
C ARG A 6 22.43 30.39 19.59
N ARG A 7 21.13 30.61 19.75
CA ARG A 7 20.54 31.12 21.00
C ARG A 7 20.86 30.14 22.15
N LYS A 8 21.37 30.68 23.27
CA LYS A 8 21.71 29.90 24.47
C LYS A 8 20.48 29.54 25.32
N ASN A 9 19.41 30.34 25.25
CA ASN A 9 18.18 30.11 25.99
C ASN A 9 17.29 29.08 25.27
N ARG A 10 17.10 27.89 25.88
CA ARG A 10 16.30 26.78 25.35
C ARG A 10 14.82 26.85 25.71
N ASP A 11 14.44 27.74 26.62
CA ASP A 11 13.05 27.92 27.08
C ASP A 11 12.22 28.82 26.16
N ILE A 12 12.85 29.40 25.13
CA ILE A 12 12.16 30.22 24.14
C ILE A 12 11.14 29.36 23.37
N ASN A 13 9.93 29.90 23.21
CA ASN A 13 8.93 29.30 22.37
C ASN A 13 9.36 29.42 20.89
N VAL A 14 9.61 28.27 20.26
CA VAL A 14 10.07 28.19 18.87
C VAL A 14 9.09 28.83 17.90
N ASN A 15 7.80 28.84 18.23
CA ASN A 15 6.77 29.45 17.37
C ASN A 15 6.94 30.96 17.22
N ASP A 16 7.68 31.62 18.12
CA ASP A 16 7.82 33.08 18.11
C ASP A 16 8.78 33.58 17.02
N PHE A 17 9.59 32.69 16.42
CA PHE A 17 10.65 33.10 15.47
C PHE A 17 10.90 32.14 14.30
N ILE A 18 10.22 31.00 14.22
CA ILE A 18 10.26 30.17 13.01
C ILE A 18 9.44 30.79 11.89
N ASP A 19 9.88 30.60 10.65
CA ASP A 19 9.06 30.85 9.47
C ASP A 19 7.95 29.80 9.39
N THR A 20 6.69 30.23 9.30
CA THR A 20 5.51 29.34 9.23
C THR A 20 4.90 29.27 7.84
N ASP A 21 5.62 29.77 6.84
CA ASP A 21 5.27 29.63 5.42
C ASP A 21 5.34 28.15 4.98
N ASP A 22 4.15 27.55 4.79
CA ASP A 22 3.98 26.17 4.36
C ASP A 22 4.55 25.89 2.95
N THR A 23 4.85 26.93 2.15
CA THR A 23 5.56 26.78 0.86
C THR A 23 7.06 26.51 1.04
N LYS A 24 7.62 26.77 2.23
CA LYS A 24 9.01 26.52 2.58
C LYS A 24 9.18 25.29 3.45
N ILE A 25 8.40 25.18 4.53
CA ILE A 25 8.52 24.10 5.50
C ILE A 25 7.20 23.87 6.25
N LYS A 26 6.74 22.63 6.27
CA LYS A 26 5.62 22.21 7.10
C LYS A 26 6.12 21.76 8.46
N TRP A 27 5.94 22.58 9.48
CA TRP A 27 6.40 22.23 10.83
C TRP A 27 5.51 21.20 11.51
N THR A 28 6.15 20.20 12.13
CA THR A 28 5.50 19.26 13.04
C THR A 28 6.04 19.39 14.46
N ARG A 29 5.41 18.72 15.42
CA ARG A 29 5.89 18.70 16.82
C ARG A 29 7.30 18.11 16.91
N SER A 30 7.54 16.98 16.25
CA SER A 30 8.85 16.32 16.23
C SER A 30 9.92 17.22 15.59
N LEU A 31 9.60 17.87 14.46
CA LEU A 31 10.55 18.73 13.76
C LEU A 31 10.93 19.97 14.59
N LYS A 32 9.96 20.60 15.28
CA LYS A 32 10.23 21.70 16.21
C LYS A 32 11.12 21.27 17.38
N SER A 33 10.93 20.05 17.90
CA SER A 33 11.77 19.51 18.97
C SER A 33 13.22 19.32 18.52
N LYS A 34 13.44 18.77 17.32
CA LYS A 34 14.78 18.58 16.74
C LYS A 34 15.46 19.92 16.41
N PHE A 35 14.67 20.90 15.99
CA PHE A 35 15.14 22.26 15.80
C PHE A 35 15.65 22.87 17.13
N LYS A 36 14.93 22.70 18.25
CA LYS A 36 15.38 23.17 19.58
C LYS A 36 16.73 22.55 20.00
N THR A 37 16.98 21.30 19.65
CA THR A 37 18.24 20.62 19.97
C THR A 37 19.40 21.01 19.06
N GLY A 38 19.12 21.71 17.95
CA GLY A 38 20.12 22.08 16.94
C GLY A 38 20.57 20.88 16.12
N THR A 39 19.70 19.89 15.94
CA THR A 39 19.96 18.74 15.07
C THR A 39 19.88 19.20 13.63
N LEU A 40 20.94 18.96 12.85
CA LEU A 40 20.98 19.30 11.43
C LEU A 40 20.38 18.15 10.61
N ALA A 41 19.67 18.51 9.54
CA ALA A 41 19.21 17.57 8.54
C ALA A 41 20.10 17.69 7.31
N GLU A 42 20.56 16.56 6.79
CA GLU A 42 21.22 16.48 5.49
C GLU A 42 20.35 15.62 4.57
N PHE A 43 20.25 16.04 3.32
CA PHE A 43 19.58 15.25 2.30
C PHE A 43 20.48 14.10 1.88
N SER A 44 19.91 12.90 1.78
CA SER A 44 20.58 11.73 1.20
C SER A 44 19.61 11.00 0.28
N ASP A 45 20.07 10.69 -0.94
CA ASP A 45 19.31 9.92 -1.91
C ASP A 45 18.97 8.51 -1.41
N GLU A 46 19.74 7.96 -0.47
CA GLU A 46 19.48 6.64 0.15
C GLU A 46 18.18 6.61 0.95
N ASN A 47 17.71 7.77 1.43
CA ASN A 47 16.43 7.91 2.12
C ASN A 47 15.25 8.07 1.15
N VAL A 48 15.49 8.22 -0.16
CA VAL A 48 14.42 8.25 -1.17
C VAL A 48 14.02 6.82 -1.48
N ARG A 49 12.83 6.43 -1.03
CA ARG A 49 12.30 5.07 -1.10
C ARG A 49 11.05 5.01 -1.95
N THR A 50 10.71 3.81 -2.41
CA THR A 50 9.40 3.56 -3.01
C THR A 50 8.41 3.23 -1.90
N SER A 51 7.27 3.90 -1.89
CA SER A 51 6.19 3.68 -0.93
C SER A 51 4.89 3.40 -1.65
N LEU A 52 4.04 2.58 -1.02
CA LEU A 52 2.66 2.38 -1.44
C LEU A 52 1.77 3.36 -0.68
N TYR A 53 1.50 4.52 -1.29
CA TYR A 53 0.71 5.57 -0.65
C TYR A 53 -0.76 5.14 -0.46
N ARG A 54 -1.32 4.47 -1.46
CA ARG A 54 -2.67 3.88 -1.47
C ARG A 54 -2.60 2.57 -2.27
N PRO A 55 -3.60 1.68 -2.21
CA PRO A 55 -3.58 0.44 -2.99
C PRO A 55 -3.20 0.69 -4.44
N PHE A 56 -2.24 -0.10 -4.91
CA PHE A 56 -1.76 -0.07 -6.29
C PHE A 56 -1.24 1.30 -6.76
N THR A 57 -0.86 2.18 -5.83
CA THR A 57 -0.37 3.54 -6.10
C THR A 57 1.00 3.72 -5.45
N LYS A 58 2.05 3.52 -6.25
CA LYS A 58 3.43 3.79 -5.82
C LYS A 58 3.75 5.28 -5.88
N SER A 59 4.50 5.76 -4.91
CA SER A 59 5.03 7.13 -4.83
C SER A 59 6.44 7.13 -4.23
N HIS A 60 7.23 8.16 -4.52
CA HIS A 60 8.48 8.38 -3.82
C HIS A 60 8.22 8.91 -2.40
N LEU A 61 8.89 8.33 -1.41
CA LEU A 61 8.86 8.72 -0.01
C LEU A 61 10.28 9.06 0.44
N TYR A 62 10.49 10.26 0.96
CA TYR A 62 11.71 10.55 1.72
C TYR A 62 11.56 10.00 3.15
N PHE A 63 12.06 8.78 3.36
CA PHE A 63 11.90 8.03 4.61
C PHE A 63 13.08 8.30 5.54
N HIS A 64 12.92 9.27 6.43
CA HIS A 64 13.96 9.73 7.33
C HIS A 64 13.39 10.15 8.69
N ARG A 65 14.01 9.68 9.78
CA ARG A 65 13.56 9.96 11.17
C ARG A 65 13.42 11.44 11.49
N MET A 66 14.17 12.32 10.82
CA MET A 66 14.01 13.76 11.00
C MET A 66 12.76 14.32 10.31
N MET A 67 12.45 13.84 9.10
CA MET A 67 11.45 14.41 8.19
C MET A 67 10.07 13.74 8.27
N ASN A 68 9.99 12.53 8.84
CA ASN A 68 8.71 11.89 9.15
C ASN A 68 8.37 12.07 10.63
N GLU A 69 7.12 12.43 10.94
CA GLU A 69 6.66 12.56 12.34
C GLU A 69 6.75 11.22 13.08
N CYS A 70 6.40 10.13 12.39
CA CYS A 70 6.50 8.76 12.89
C CYS A 70 6.99 7.85 11.77
N VAL A 71 8.08 7.10 12.04
CA VAL A 71 8.54 5.98 11.20
C VAL A 71 8.12 4.61 11.77
N TYR A 72 7.54 4.61 12.97
CA TYR A 72 7.16 3.41 13.72
C TYR A 72 8.29 2.37 13.75
N VAL A 73 7.95 1.11 13.51
CA VAL A 73 8.87 -0.03 13.44
C VAL A 73 9.29 -0.35 12.00
N PHE A 74 8.95 0.49 11.00
CA PHE A 74 9.34 0.22 9.62
C PHE A 74 10.85 0.10 9.38
N PRO A 75 11.75 0.77 10.13
CA PRO A 75 13.17 0.49 10.05
C PRO A 75 13.57 -0.95 10.42
N SER A 76 12.74 -1.71 11.15
CA SER A 76 12.96 -3.14 11.41
C SER A 76 12.19 -4.07 10.46
N ILE A 77 11.45 -3.52 9.49
CA ILE A 77 10.66 -4.26 8.49
C ILE A 77 11.25 -4.08 7.09
N PHE A 78 11.52 -2.83 6.71
CA PHE A 78 12.10 -2.42 5.44
C PHE A 78 13.29 -1.46 5.68
N PRO A 79 14.36 -1.90 6.34
CA PRO A 79 15.53 -1.04 6.65
C PRO A 79 16.16 -0.43 5.39
N ALA A 80 16.30 -1.21 4.32
CA ALA A 80 16.99 -0.80 3.09
C ALA A 80 16.22 -1.25 1.83
N SER A 81 16.48 -0.61 0.69
CA SER A 81 15.81 -0.92 -0.58
C SER A 81 15.97 -2.40 -0.98
N ASP A 82 17.12 -3.01 -0.71
CA ASP A 82 17.34 -4.43 -1.00
C ASP A 82 16.42 -5.35 -0.18
N THR A 83 16.11 -4.97 1.07
CA THR A 83 15.19 -5.75 1.93
C THR A 83 13.72 -5.62 1.50
N GLU A 84 13.36 -4.54 0.78
CA GLU A 84 12.01 -4.38 0.21
C GLU A 84 11.72 -5.44 -0.86
N ALA A 85 12.73 -5.84 -1.63
CA ALA A 85 12.56 -6.85 -2.68
C ALA A 85 12.28 -8.26 -2.12
N GLU A 86 12.74 -8.57 -0.91
CA GLU A 86 12.59 -9.90 -0.30
C GLU A 86 11.48 -9.98 0.75
N ASN A 87 11.19 -8.90 1.48
CA ASN A 87 10.22 -8.94 2.56
C ASN A 87 8.80 -8.68 2.06
N ARG A 88 7.84 -9.32 2.72
CA ARG A 88 6.40 -9.16 2.47
C ARG A 88 5.71 -8.82 3.76
N ALA A 89 4.74 -7.91 3.71
CA ALA A 89 3.89 -7.59 4.85
C ALA A 89 2.41 -7.67 4.48
N ILE A 90 1.62 -8.30 5.34
CA ILE A 90 0.16 -8.27 5.26
C ILE A 90 -0.31 -6.98 5.93
N CYS A 91 -0.83 -6.05 5.15
CA CYS A 91 -1.56 -4.90 5.66
C CYS A 91 -3.01 -5.30 5.95
N VAL A 92 -3.55 -4.86 7.08
CA VAL A 92 -4.97 -4.97 7.43
C VAL A 92 -5.49 -3.68 8.05
N SER A 93 -6.80 -3.52 8.10
CA SER A 93 -7.44 -2.41 8.82
C SER A 93 -7.03 -2.39 10.28
N SER A 94 -6.65 -1.21 10.79
CA SER A 94 -6.46 -1.02 12.21
C SER A 94 -7.79 -1.17 12.96
N PRO A 95 -7.77 -1.65 14.21
CA PRO A 95 -8.95 -1.66 15.05
C PRO A 95 -9.61 -0.28 15.12
N ARG A 96 -10.94 -0.25 15.08
CA ARG A 96 -11.78 0.97 15.12
C ARG A 96 -11.61 1.90 13.91
N ALA A 97 -11.07 1.39 12.80
CA ALA A 97 -11.16 2.07 11.51
C ALA A 97 -12.63 2.35 11.17
N ASP A 98 -12.88 3.53 10.60
CA ASP A 98 -14.19 3.98 10.13
C ASP A 98 -14.58 3.35 8.78
N THR A 99 -13.63 2.69 8.12
CA THR A 99 -13.80 2.02 6.83
C THR A 99 -14.08 0.53 6.95
N SER A 100 -14.58 -0.07 5.86
CA SER A 100 -14.71 -1.53 5.74
C SER A 100 -13.37 -2.23 5.86
N PHE A 101 -13.38 -3.47 6.34
CA PHE A 101 -12.17 -4.30 6.44
C PHE A 101 -11.46 -4.40 5.09
N HIS A 102 -10.14 -4.33 5.13
CA HIS A 102 -9.26 -4.52 3.98
C HIS A 102 -8.09 -5.42 4.38
N THR A 103 -7.52 -6.09 3.38
CA THR A 103 -6.20 -6.69 3.50
C THR A 103 -5.46 -6.62 2.17
N LEU A 104 -4.17 -6.32 2.19
CA LEU A 104 -3.32 -6.32 0.99
C LEU A 104 -1.89 -6.72 1.37
N MET A 105 -1.27 -7.57 0.56
CA MET A 105 0.15 -7.90 0.68
C MET A 105 0.99 -6.79 0.03
N VAL A 106 2.03 -6.33 0.71
CA VAL A 106 2.94 -5.30 0.20
C VAL A 106 4.39 -5.74 0.31
N ASN A 107 5.24 -5.20 -0.57
CA ASN A 107 6.70 -5.34 -0.56
C ASN A 107 7.41 -3.97 -0.54
N ALA A 108 6.72 -2.94 -0.04
CA ALA A 108 7.23 -1.59 0.08
C ALA A 108 6.57 -0.93 1.29
N ILE A 109 7.12 0.19 1.77
CA ILE A 109 6.58 0.91 2.93
C ILE A 109 5.17 1.43 2.59
N PRO A 110 4.09 0.93 3.20
CA PRO A 110 2.75 1.47 3.01
C PRO A 110 2.56 2.76 3.83
N ASP A 111 1.79 3.71 3.31
CA ASP A 111 1.35 4.86 4.09
C ASP A 111 0.43 4.42 5.25
N PHE A 112 0.46 5.16 6.37
CA PHE A 112 -0.39 4.83 7.51
C PHE A 112 -1.89 4.84 7.16
N HIS A 113 -2.32 5.76 6.29
CA HIS A 113 -3.71 5.89 5.84
C HIS A 113 -3.99 5.12 4.53
N PHE A 114 -3.35 3.95 4.35
CA PHE A 114 -3.37 3.17 3.12
C PHE A 114 -4.76 2.98 2.50
N THR A 115 -5.74 2.49 3.27
CA THR A 115 -7.19 2.53 2.90
C THR A 115 -8.04 3.12 4.02
N GLY A 116 -7.37 3.85 4.91
CA GLY A 116 -7.68 3.99 6.33
C GLY A 116 -6.43 3.59 7.14
N ASP A 117 -6.50 3.76 8.45
CA ASP A 117 -5.38 3.42 9.35
C ASP A 117 -5.08 1.92 9.26
N SER A 118 -3.81 1.55 9.07
CA SER A 118 -3.43 0.17 8.75
C SER A 118 -2.38 -0.39 9.70
N GLN A 119 -2.54 -1.67 10.05
CA GLN A 119 -1.52 -2.47 10.75
C GLN A 119 -0.84 -3.40 9.76
N CYS A 120 0.47 -3.62 9.95
CA CYS A 120 1.30 -4.37 9.02
C CYS A 120 1.98 -5.54 9.73
N PHE A 121 1.82 -6.73 9.19
CA PHE A 121 2.40 -7.97 9.72
C PHE A 121 3.45 -8.49 8.73
N PRO A 122 4.75 -8.24 8.99
CA PRO A 122 5.80 -8.63 8.07
C PRO A 122 6.17 -10.11 8.25
N PHE A 123 6.65 -10.74 7.18
CA PHE A 123 7.20 -12.09 7.25
C PHE A 123 8.60 -12.10 7.85
N TYR A 124 9.46 -11.15 7.46
CA TYR A 124 10.78 -10.97 8.05
C TYR A 124 10.87 -9.71 8.92
N THR A 125 11.72 -9.77 9.93
CA THR A 125 12.19 -8.61 10.69
C THR A 125 13.72 -8.52 10.64
N TYR A 126 14.25 -7.32 10.81
CA TYR A 126 15.68 -7.01 10.69
C TYR A 126 16.13 -6.08 11.83
N ASN A 127 17.44 -6.02 12.04
CA ASN A 127 18.05 -4.85 12.64
C ASN A 127 17.97 -3.64 11.67
N GLU A 128 18.08 -2.42 12.19
CA GLU A 128 17.96 -1.20 11.36
C GLU A 128 19.09 -1.05 10.32
N ASP A 129 20.23 -1.71 10.53
CA ASP A 129 21.36 -1.79 9.59
C ASP A 129 21.16 -2.89 8.51
N ALA A 130 19.93 -3.38 8.35
CA ALA A 130 19.55 -4.47 7.45
C ALA A 130 20.19 -5.83 7.76
N THR A 131 20.81 -5.99 8.94
CA THR A 131 21.37 -7.27 9.39
C THR A 131 20.35 -8.09 10.19
N ASN A 132 20.75 -9.32 10.56
CA ASN A 132 19.99 -10.19 11.46
C ASN A 132 18.53 -10.41 10.99
N ARG A 133 18.38 -10.80 9.73
CA ARG A 133 17.07 -11.18 9.18
C ARG A 133 16.52 -12.39 9.94
N GLN A 134 15.31 -12.27 10.45
CA GLN A 134 14.61 -13.32 11.19
C GLN A 134 13.19 -13.49 10.67
N GLU A 135 12.70 -14.73 10.64
CA GLU A 135 11.30 -15.02 10.34
C GLU A 135 10.42 -14.61 11.52
N ASN A 136 9.33 -13.91 11.25
CA ASN A 136 8.43 -13.34 12.25
C ASN A 136 7.24 -14.27 12.59
N ILE A 137 7.20 -15.46 11.98
CA ILE A 137 6.37 -16.56 12.47
C ILE A 137 7.19 -17.31 13.53
N THR A 138 6.65 -17.39 14.74
CA THR A 138 7.34 -18.04 15.87
C THR A 138 7.42 -19.56 15.68
N ASP A 139 8.46 -20.18 16.23
CA ASP A 139 8.60 -21.64 16.21
C ASP A 139 7.48 -22.33 16.99
N TRP A 140 6.93 -21.66 18.01
CA TRP A 140 5.73 -22.10 18.71
C TRP A 140 4.52 -22.18 17.76
N ALA A 141 4.27 -21.13 16.96
CA ALA A 141 3.17 -21.14 16.00
C ALA A 141 3.37 -22.24 14.95
N LEU A 142 4.60 -22.40 14.43
CA LEU A 142 4.93 -23.48 13.51
C LEU A 142 4.60 -24.86 14.11
N ALA A 143 5.03 -25.12 15.34
CA ALA A 143 4.75 -26.37 16.04
C ALA A 143 3.24 -26.58 16.27
N ALA A 144 2.50 -25.53 16.61
CA ALA A 144 1.05 -25.60 16.80
C ALA A 144 0.31 -25.97 15.51
N PHE A 145 0.69 -25.37 14.38
CA PHE A 145 0.11 -25.72 13.07
C PHE A 145 0.43 -27.16 12.68
N ARG A 146 1.69 -27.60 12.78
CA ARG A 146 2.09 -28.99 12.46
C ARG A 146 1.36 -30.01 13.33
N ALA A 147 1.26 -29.75 14.63
CA ALA A 147 0.54 -30.62 15.56
C ALA A 147 -0.96 -30.67 15.27
N HIS A 148 -1.58 -29.53 14.95
CA HIS A 148 -3.01 -29.47 14.63
C HIS A 148 -3.36 -30.26 13.35
N TYR A 149 -2.57 -30.08 12.29
CA TYR A 149 -2.82 -30.73 10.99
C TYR A 149 -2.15 -32.10 10.83
N GLY A 150 -1.29 -32.52 11.77
CA GLY A 150 -0.53 -33.76 11.67
C GLY A 150 0.45 -33.78 10.49
N ASP A 151 0.98 -32.61 10.09
CA ASP A 151 1.78 -32.44 8.89
C ASP A 151 3.06 -31.63 9.17
N ASP A 152 4.19 -32.34 9.26
CA ASP A 152 5.51 -31.75 9.51
C ASP A 152 6.10 -31.01 8.30
N THR A 153 5.49 -31.13 7.12
CA THR A 153 5.95 -30.41 5.90
C THR A 153 5.52 -28.95 5.88
N ILE A 154 4.58 -28.54 6.75
CA ILE A 154 4.16 -27.15 6.91
C ILE A 154 5.38 -26.30 7.28
N ALA A 155 5.66 -25.27 6.49
CA ALA A 155 6.67 -24.25 6.77
C ALA A 155 6.01 -22.90 7.13
N LYS A 156 6.80 -21.99 7.69
CA LYS A 156 6.33 -20.66 8.12
C LYS A 156 5.72 -19.84 7.00
N TRP A 157 6.29 -19.92 5.78
CA TRP A 157 5.70 -19.29 4.59
C TRP A 157 4.30 -19.83 4.27
N ASN A 158 4.04 -21.12 4.53
CA ASN A 158 2.71 -21.69 4.33
C ASN A 158 1.72 -21.11 5.35
N ILE A 159 2.13 -20.90 6.61
CA ILE A 159 1.30 -20.27 7.65
C ILE A 159 1.00 -18.81 7.30
N PHE A 160 1.99 -18.08 6.80
CA PHE A 160 1.83 -16.69 6.38
C PHE A 160 0.87 -16.55 5.20
N HIS A 161 1.01 -17.40 4.18
CA HIS A 161 0.07 -17.44 3.06
C HIS A 161 -1.32 -17.95 3.46
N TYR A 162 -1.39 -18.98 4.32
CA TYR A 162 -2.64 -19.46 4.91
C TYR A 162 -3.40 -18.32 5.59
N THR A 163 -2.72 -17.55 6.42
CA THR A 163 -3.28 -16.35 7.07
C THR A 163 -3.85 -15.39 6.03
N TYR A 164 -3.09 -15.10 4.96
CA TYR A 164 -3.56 -14.22 3.90
C TYR A 164 -4.77 -14.77 3.16
N GLY A 165 -4.83 -16.08 2.89
CA GLY A 165 -5.98 -16.75 2.28
C GLY A 165 -7.24 -16.68 3.15
N VAL A 166 -7.14 -16.98 4.44
CA VAL A 166 -8.27 -16.89 5.39
C VAL A 166 -8.80 -15.46 5.48
N LEU A 167 -7.92 -14.46 5.51
CA LEU A 167 -8.32 -13.05 5.51
C LEU A 167 -9.05 -12.63 4.22
N HIS A 168 -9.03 -13.42 3.16
CA HIS A 168 -9.80 -13.20 1.92
C HIS A 168 -11.12 -13.96 1.87
N GLN A 169 -11.36 -14.89 2.79
CA GLN A 169 -12.54 -15.73 2.78
C GLN A 169 -13.80 -14.90 3.15
N PRO A 170 -14.87 -14.90 2.31
CA PRO A 170 -16.06 -14.07 2.54
C PRO A 170 -16.81 -14.39 3.84
N ASP A 171 -17.06 -15.67 4.13
CA ASP A 171 -17.76 -16.13 5.34
C ASP A 171 -16.99 -15.76 6.62
N TYR A 172 -15.64 -15.80 6.62
CA TYR A 172 -14.79 -15.33 7.70
C TYR A 172 -15.04 -13.84 7.94
N ARG A 173 -14.98 -13.03 6.87
CA ARG A 173 -15.19 -11.58 6.97
C ARG A 173 -16.61 -11.24 7.44
N GLU A 174 -17.61 -11.98 7.00
CA GLU A 174 -19.01 -11.81 7.40
C GLU A 174 -19.22 -12.22 8.87
N LYS A 175 -18.84 -13.46 9.21
CA LYS A 175 -18.99 -14.03 10.57
C LYS A 175 -18.29 -13.18 11.63
N TYR A 176 -17.10 -12.67 11.33
CA TYR A 176 -16.28 -11.90 12.26
C TYR A 176 -16.32 -10.38 12.01
N GLN A 177 -17.25 -9.86 11.21
CA GLN A 177 -17.30 -8.45 10.83
C GLN A 177 -17.26 -7.50 12.03
N ALA A 178 -17.98 -7.82 13.11
CA ALA A 178 -18.02 -7.00 14.32
C ALA A 178 -16.68 -7.02 15.08
N ASN A 179 -15.98 -8.15 15.08
CA ASN A 179 -14.66 -8.31 15.69
C ASN A 179 -13.59 -7.59 14.89
N LEU A 180 -13.57 -7.76 13.56
CA LEU A 180 -12.63 -7.10 12.65
C LEU A 180 -12.70 -5.58 12.69
N LYS A 181 -13.83 -5.01 13.12
CA LYS A 181 -13.96 -3.56 13.38
C LYS A 181 -13.40 -3.13 14.73
N ARG A 182 -13.27 -4.02 15.70
CA ARG A 182 -12.94 -3.68 17.10
C ARG A 182 -11.55 -4.12 17.53
N ASP A 183 -11.01 -5.15 16.90
CA ASP A 183 -9.76 -5.81 17.25
C ASP A 183 -9.03 -6.33 15.99
N LEU A 184 -7.79 -6.77 16.17
CA LEU A 184 -7.01 -7.41 15.11
C LEU A 184 -7.62 -8.77 14.71
N PRO A 185 -7.42 -9.21 13.46
CA PRO A 185 -7.94 -10.50 13.01
C PRO A 185 -7.34 -11.66 13.81
N HIS A 186 -8.21 -12.55 14.30
CA HIS A 186 -7.80 -13.83 14.87
C HIS A 186 -8.01 -14.92 13.82
N ILE A 187 -6.98 -15.71 13.56
CA ILE A 187 -6.97 -16.68 12.46
C ILE A 187 -7.33 -18.07 13.00
N PRO A 188 -8.47 -18.67 12.58
CA PRO A 188 -8.84 -20.02 12.97
C PRO A 188 -7.96 -21.06 12.26
N PHE A 189 -8.00 -22.30 12.75
CA PHE A 189 -7.58 -23.48 11.98
C PHE A 189 -8.78 -23.96 11.14
N ALA A 190 -8.71 -23.76 9.84
CA ALA A 190 -9.70 -24.21 8.86
C ALA A 190 -9.39 -25.66 8.46
N GLU A 191 -10.39 -26.42 8.03
CA GLU A 191 -10.21 -27.83 7.71
C GLU A 191 -9.16 -28.07 6.59
N ASP A 192 -9.18 -27.24 5.53
CA ASP A 192 -8.25 -27.34 4.40
C ASP A 192 -7.10 -26.30 4.48
N PHE A 193 -6.10 -26.60 5.30
CA PHE A 193 -4.89 -25.76 5.40
C PHE A 193 -4.24 -25.47 4.05
N TRP A 194 -4.04 -26.51 3.22
CA TRP A 194 -3.28 -26.39 1.99
C TRP A 194 -4.03 -25.64 0.90
N GLY A 195 -5.36 -25.76 0.85
CA GLY A 195 -6.21 -24.94 -0.01
C GLY A 195 -6.05 -23.45 0.29
N PHE A 196 -6.18 -23.05 1.56
CA PHE A 196 -5.96 -21.67 1.98
C PHE A 196 -4.51 -21.19 1.77
N ALA A 197 -3.51 -22.02 2.09
CA ALA A 197 -2.11 -21.67 1.91
C ALA A 197 -1.75 -21.45 0.43
N LYS A 198 -2.24 -22.30 -0.49
CA LYS A 198 -2.01 -22.16 -1.94
C LYS A 198 -2.73 -20.94 -2.51
N ALA A 199 -4.00 -20.75 -2.16
CA ALA A 199 -4.76 -19.58 -2.60
C ALA A 199 -4.14 -18.28 -2.08
N GLY A 200 -3.74 -18.24 -0.80
CA GLY A 200 -3.06 -17.11 -0.21
C GLY A 200 -1.69 -16.83 -0.86
N ALA A 201 -0.94 -17.85 -1.27
CA ALA A 201 0.32 -17.68 -1.99
C ALA A 201 0.08 -17.05 -3.38
N ALA A 202 -0.93 -17.53 -4.11
CA ALA A 202 -1.32 -16.97 -5.41
C ALA A 202 -1.79 -15.51 -5.29
N LEU A 203 -2.62 -15.20 -4.29
CA LEU A 203 -3.04 -13.83 -4.01
C LEU A 203 -1.85 -12.92 -3.63
N ALA A 204 -0.95 -13.42 -2.79
CA ALA A 204 0.22 -12.66 -2.36
C ALA A 204 1.13 -12.29 -3.55
N ASP A 205 1.38 -13.26 -4.44
CA ASP A 205 2.18 -13.05 -5.65
C ASP A 205 1.51 -12.04 -6.59
N LEU A 206 0.21 -12.23 -6.86
CA LEU A 206 -0.59 -11.35 -7.71
C LEU A 206 -0.58 -9.90 -7.21
N HIS A 207 -0.76 -9.69 -5.90
CA HIS A 207 -0.90 -8.36 -5.33
C HIS A 207 0.43 -7.61 -5.19
N VAL A 208 1.53 -8.32 -4.89
CA VAL A 208 2.87 -7.72 -4.80
C VAL A 208 3.40 -7.38 -6.19
N ASN A 209 3.14 -8.24 -7.19
CA ASN A 209 3.65 -8.11 -8.54
C ASN A 209 2.65 -7.49 -9.52
N TYR A 210 1.68 -6.70 -9.03
CA TYR A 210 0.58 -6.15 -9.83
C TYR A 210 1.04 -5.37 -11.07
N GLU A 211 2.18 -4.69 -11.00
CA GLU A 211 2.74 -3.94 -12.13
C GLU A 211 3.40 -4.83 -13.20
N SER A 212 3.67 -6.09 -12.90
CA SER A 212 4.26 -7.06 -13.83
C SER A 212 3.24 -8.05 -14.37
N CYS A 213 1.98 -8.00 -13.89
CA CYS A 213 0.91 -8.85 -14.40
C CYS A 213 0.60 -8.55 -15.88
N PRO A 214 -0.02 -9.52 -16.58
CA PRO A 214 -0.64 -9.26 -17.87
C PRO A 214 -1.66 -8.11 -17.79
N LYS A 215 -1.86 -7.43 -18.92
CA LYS A 215 -3.02 -6.55 -19.08
C LYS A 215 -4.25 -7.42 -19.36
N SER A 216 -5.42 -6.98 -18.90
CA SER A 216 -6.68 -7.64 -19.23
C SER A 216 -7.01 -7.48 -20.71
N ASP A 217 -7.43 -8.58 -21.34
CA ASP A 217 -7.91 -8.60 -22.73
C ASP A 217 -9.36 -8.09 -22.87
N GLU A 218 -10.05 -7.85 -21.75
CA GLU A 218 -11.45 -7.37 -21.71
C GLU A 218 -11.58 -5.87 -22.02
N LEU A 219 -10.47 -5.12 -21.94
CA LEU A 219 -10.49 -3.68 -22.14
C LEU A 219 -10.22 -3.30 -23.59
N GLU A 220 -11.14 -2.53 -24.17
CA GLU A 220 -10.95 -1.89 -25.47
C GLU A 220 -10.43 -0.46 -25.30
N GLU A 221 -9.29 -0.14 -25.90
CA GLU A 221 -8.79 1.22 -26.02
C GLU A 221 -9.50 1.93 -27.18
N ARG A 222 -10.32 2.95 -26.88
CA ARG A 222 -11.05 3.76 -27.86
C ARG A 222 -10.48 5.16 -27.95
N GLU A 223 -9.85 5.44 -29.07
CA GLU A 223 -9.29 6.75 -29.39
C GLU A 223 -10.34 7.68 -30.01
N THR A 224 -10.32 8.95 -29.61
CA THR A 224 -11.20 9.98 -30.17
C THR A 224 -10.68 10.44 -31.53
N VAL A 225 -11.49 10.24 -32.58
CA VAL A 225 -11.16 10.63 -33.95
C VAL A 225 -10.84 12.12 -34.04
N GLY A 226 -9.71 12.45 -34.68
CA GLY A 226 -9.27 13.83 -34.89
C GLY A 226 -8.49 14.44 -33.72
N MET A 227 -8.24 13.69 -32.64
CA MET A 227 -7.36 14.12 -31.55
C MET A 227 -5.92 13.64 -31.74
N GLN A 228 -4.96 14.42 -31.23
CA GLN A 228 -3.57 13.99 -31.16
C GLN A 228 -3.41 12.95 -30.06
N VAL A 229 -2.48 12.02 -30.26
CA VAL A 229 -2.12 11.01 -29.27
C VAL A 229 -1.66 11.70 -27.98
N ASP A 230 -2.34 11.41 -26.89
CA ASP A 230 -2.03 11.95 -25.57
C ASP A 230 -2.21 10.87 -24.50
N TRP A 231 -1.10 10.40 -23.94
CA TRP A 231 -1.10 9.42 -22.85
C TRP A 231 -1.15 10.07 -21.46
N ARG A 232 -1.23 11.40 -21.37
CA ARG A 232 -1.21 12.11 -20.10
C ARG A 232 -2.57 12.07 -19.43
N VAL A 233 -2.57 11.86 -18.13
CA VAL A 233 -3.75 11.97 -17.27
C VAL A 233 -3.77 13.32 -16.56
N GLU A 234 -4.92 13.99 -16.61
CA GLU A 234 -5.23 15.11 -15.70
C GLU A 234 -6.15 14.64 -14.59
N LYS A 235 -7.30 14.04 -14.95
CA LYS A 235 -8.24 13.40 -14.01
C LYS A 235 -9.16 12.45 -14.76
N MET A 236 -9.07 11.16 -14.45
CA MET A 236 -9.94 10.15 -15.03
C MET A 236 -11.36 10.19 -14.45
N LYS A 237 -12.32 9.64 -15.18
CA LYS A 237 -13.72 9.54 -14.74
C LYS A 237 -14.38 8.26 -15.24
N LEU A 238 -14.88 7.46 -14.32
CA LEU A 238 -15.75 6.32 -14.64
C LEU A 238 -17.11 6.80 -15.14
N SER A 239 -17.69 6.07 -16.09
CA SER A 239 -19.08 6.22 -16.51
C SER A 239 -20.04 5.89 -15.37
N LYS A 240 -21.32 6.28 -15.51
CA LYS A 240 -22.32 6.08 -14.47
C LYS A 240 -22.59 4.60 -14.18
N ASP A 241 -22.56 3.78 -15.23
CA ASP A 241 -22.70 2.32 -15.20
C ASP A 241 -21.38 1.58 -14.95
N LYS A 242 -20.26 2.32 -14.88
CA LYS A 242 -18.90 1.81 -14.59
C LYS A 242 -18.37 0.80 -15.61
N THR A 243 -18.90 0.78 -16.82
CA THR A 243 -18.39 -0.04 -17.94
C THR A 243 -17.26 0.66 -18.69
N GLN A 244 -17.17 1.99 -18.56
CA GLN A 244 -16.21 2.83 -19.26
C GLN A 244 -15.41 3.71 -18.31
N LEU A 245 -14.15 3.95 -18.66
CA LEU A 245 -13.27 4.92 -18.01
C LEU A 245 -12.82 5.95 -19.05
N LYS A 246 -13.33 7.18 -18.93
CA LYS A 246 -12.75 8.32 -19.65
C LYS A 246 -11.38 8.61 -19.04
N TYR A 247 -10.31 8.31 -19.78
CA TYR A 247 -8.94 8.50 -19.34
C TYR A 247 -8.54 9.98 -19.49
N ASN A 248 -8.71 10.52 -20.70
CA ASN A 248 -8.60 11.94 -21.02
C ASN A 248 -9.52 12.23 -22.23
N ASP A 249 -9.30 13.33 -22.96
CA ASP A 249 -10.12 13.64 -24.13
C ASP A 249 -9.76 12.74 -25.34
N PHE A 250 -8.51 12.27 -25.42
CA PHE A 250 -8.02 11.38 -26.48
C PHE A 250 -8.46 9.93 -26.29
N LEU A 251 -8.44 9.39 -25.07
CA LEU A 251 -8.61 7.96 -24.80
C LEU A 251 -9.77 7.67 -23.84
N THR A 252 -10.58 6.67 -24.20
CA THR A 252 -11.54 6.00 -23.31
C THR A 252 -11.23 4.51 -23.27
N LEU A 253 -11.20 3.91 -22.07
CA LEU A 253 -11.14 2.46 -21.90
C LEU A 253 -12.58 1.94 -21.73
N ASP A 254 -13.02 1.06 -22.62
CA ASP A 254 -14.35 0.45 -22.62
C ASP A 254 -14.29 -1.03 -22.23
N GLY A 255 -15.43 -1.61 -21.87
CA GLY A 255 -15.56 -3.04 -21.59
C GLY A 255 -15.15 -3.47 -20.18
N ILE A 256 -15.05 -2.57 -19.20
CA ILE A 256 -14.68 -2.94 -17.83
C ILE A 256 -15.73 -3.92 -17.26
N PRO A 257 -15.35 -5.18 -16.95
CA PRO A 257 -16.32 -6.15 -16.43
C PRO A 257 -16.81 -5.76 -15.04
N ALA A 258 -18.10 -5.99 -14.76
CA ALA A 258 -18.70 -5.65 -13.46
C ALA A 258 -18.01 -6.34 -12.27
N GLU A 259 -17.54 -7.58 -12.47
CA GLU A 259 -16.87 -8.39 -11.43
C GLU A 259 -15.58 -7.75 -10.90
N VAL A 260 -14.93 -6.88 -11.68
CA VAL A 260 -13.73 -6.13 -11.26
C VAL A 260 -13.99 -5.32 -9.97
N TYR A 261 -15.23 -4.88 -9.77
CA TYR A 261 -15.62 -4.06 -8.62
C TYR A 261 -15.86 -4.87 -7.34
N ASP A 262 -15.92 -6.19 -7.43
CA ASP A 262 -16.06 -7.08 -6.26
C ASP A 262 -14.76 -7.17 -5.46
N TYR A 263 -13.60 -6.97 -6.11
CA TYR A 263 -12.33 -6.86 -5.40
C TYR A 263 -12.19 -5.48 -4.72
N ARG A 264 -12.64 -5.43 -3.46
CA ARG A 264 -12.62 -4.21 -2.64
C ARG A 264 -11.50 -4.20 -1.61
N LEU A 265 -10.90 -3.02 -1.46
CA LEU A 265 -9.88 -2.68 -0.48
C LEU A 265 -10.41 -1.50 0.35
N GLY A 266 -11.16 -1.83 1.39
CA GLY A 266 -11.88 -0.86 2.21
C GLY A 266 -13.07 -0.27 1.44
N PRO A 267 -13.19 1.07 1.32
CA PRO A 267 -14.37 1.70 0.74
C PRO A 267 -14.44 1.61 -0.79
N ARG A 268 -13.35 1.25 -1.49
CA ARG A 268 -13.24 1.30 -2.95
C ARG A 268 -12.75 -0.03 -3.51
N SER A 269 -13.11 -0.32 -4.76
CA SER A 269 -12.46 -1.35 -5.56
C SER A 269 -11.02 -0.96 -5.92
N ALA A 270 -10.20 -1.94 -6.33
CA ALA A 270 -8.84 -1.71 -6.80
C ALA A 270 -8.77 -0.67 -7.96
N VAL A 271 -9.66 -0.79 -8.95
CA VAL A 271 -9.74 0.16 -10.07
C VAL A 271 -10.13 1.56 -9.60
N GLU A 272 -11.11 1.68 -8.69
CA GLU A 272 -11.50 2.98 -8.15
C GLU A 272 -10.38 3.67 -7.34
N TRP A 273 -9.48 2.90 -6.72
CA TRP A 273 -8.28 3.46 -6.10
C TRP A 273 -7.33 4.07 -7.12
N VAL A 274 -7.01 3.33 -8.20
CA VAL A 274 -6.15 3.85 -9.28
C VAL A 274 -6.76 5.12 -9.89
N VAL A 275 -8.06 5.11 -10.19
CA VAL A 275 -8.78 6.28 -10.74
C VAL A 275 -8.75 7.50 -9.82
N ASP A 276 -8.87 7.30 -8.50
CA ASP A 276 -8.84 8.41 -7.53
C ASP A 276 -7.42 9.00 -7.31
N GLN A 277 -6.41 8.14 -7.39
CA GLN A 277 -5.03 8.48 -7.04
C GLN A 277 -4.24 9.03 -8.22
N TYR A 278 -4.33 8.40 -9.39
CA TYR A 278 -3.61 8.82 -10.60
C TYR A 278 -4.32 10.00 -11.27
N ARG A 279 -4.16 11.18 -10.67
CA ARG A 279 -4.60 12.47 -11.21
C ARG A 279 -3.64 13.58 -10.79
N VAL A 280 -3.61 14.66 -11.57
CA VAL A 280 -2.86 15.86 -11.19
C VAL A 280 -3.55 16.53 -9.99
N LYS A 281 -2.77 16.83 -8.95
CA LYS A 281 -3.22 17.53 -7.75
C LYS A 281 -2.21 18.62 -7.40
N VAL A 282 -2.70 19.77 -6.93
CA VAL A 282 -1.84 20.81 -6.35
C VAL A 282 -2.24 20.95 -4.89
N ASP A 283 -1.29 20.79 -3.98
CA ASP A 283 -1.53 21.06 -2.56
C ASP A 283 -1.72 22.57 -2.36
N ARG A 284 -2.84 22.95 -1.74
CA ARG A 284 -3.22 24.36 -1.62
C ARG A 284 -2.33 25.16 -0.68
N ARG A 285 -1.67 24.51 0.29
CA ARG A 285 -0.86 25.19 1.30
C ARG A 285 0.57 25.39 0.83
N SER A 286 1.18 24.34 0.29
CA SER A 286 2.57 24.35 -0.18
C SER A 286 2.71 24.78 -1.64
N GLY A 287 1.66 24.67 -2.46
CA GLY A 287 1.73 24.88 -3.89
C GLY A 287 2.40 23.73 -4.67
N ILE A 288 2.80 22.65 -3.98
CA ILE A 288 3.49 21.51 -4.62
C ILE A 288 2.51 20.78 -5.55
N LYS A 289 2.90 20.64 -6.82
CA LYS A 289 2.18 19.87 -7.83
C LYS A 289 2.58 18.40 -7.75
N ASN A 290 1.61 17.54 -7.46
CA ASN A 290 1.73 16.09 -7.64
C ASN A 290 1.21 15.73 -9.04
N ASN A 291 2.11 15.26 -9.89
CA ASN A 291 1.83 14.86 -11.26
C ASN A 291 2.23 13.39 -11.45
N PRO A 292 1.28 12.47 -11.70
CA PRO A 292 1.59 11.05 -11.83
C PRO A 292 2.16 10.67 -13.22
N ASN A 293 2.13 11.59 -14.19
CA ASN A 293 2.58 11.32 -15.56
C ASN A 293 4.09 11.08 -15.61
N ARG A 294 4.51 10.04 -16.34
CA ARG A 294 5.92 9.64 -16.51
C ARG A 294 6.35 9.89 -17.95
N GLU A 295 7.20 10.88 -18.18
CA GLU A 295 7.65 11.23 -19.54
C GLU A 295 8.40 10.07 -20.23
N ALA A 296 9.17 9.30 -19.46
CA ALA A 296 9.92 8.14 -19.97
C ALA A 296 9.04 6.89 -20.20
N GLU A 297 7.88 6.82 -19.55
CA GLU A 297 6.93 5.71 -19.64
C GLU A 297 5.50 6.25 -19.84
N PRO A 298 5.22 6.91 -20.98
CA PRO A 298 4.00 7.71 -21.16
C PRO A 298 2.73 6.87 -20.99
N ARG A 299 2.78 5.58 -21.33
CA ARG A 299 1.66 4.63 -21.20
C ARG A 299 1.53 3.95 -19.84
N TYR A 300 2.44 4.21 -18.90
CA TYR A 300 2.50 3.49 -17.62
C TYR A 300 1.13 3.43 -16.91
N ILE A 301 0.39 4.54 -16.86
CA ILE A 301 -0.89 4.60 -16.15
C ILE A 301 -2.00 3.83 -16.90
N VAL A 302 -2.05 3.94 -18.23
CA VAL A 302 -3.01 3.19 -19.06
C VAL A 302 -2.78 1.70 -18.91
N ASP A 303 -1.52 1.27 -19.05
CA ASP A 303 -1.15 -0.14 -18.91
C ASP A 303 -1.38 -0.65 -17.48
N LEU A 304 -1.12 0.18 -16.46
CA LEU A 304 -1.43 -0.13 -15.06
C LEU A 304 -2.93 -0.39 -14.86
N ILE A 305 -3.82 0.41 -15.46
CA ILE A 305 -5.27 0.18 -15.33
C ILE A 305 -5.65 -1.19 -15.89
N GLY A 306 -5.13 -1.55 -17.07
CA GLY A 306 -5.33 -2.87 -17.66
C GLY A 306 -4.82 -4.01 -16.78
N ARG A 307 -3.66 -3.82 -16.13
CA ARG A 307 -3.11 -4.79 -15.15
C ARG A 307 -3.97 -4.91 -13.90
N ILE A 308 -4.50 -3.79 -13.39
CA ILE A 308 -5.38 -3.81 -12.21
C ILE A 308 -6.73 -4.44 -12.50
N VAL A 309 -7.27 -4.28 -13.71
CA VAL A 309 -8.46 -5.04 -14.13
C VAL A 309 -8.16 -6.54 -14.13
N TYR A 310 -7.02 -6.98 -14.69
CA TYR A 310 -6.59 -8.38 -14.65
C TYR A 310 -6.44 -8.89 -13.21
N VAL A 311 -5.73 -8.14 -12.36
CA VAL A 311 -5.52 -8.47 -10.94
C VAL A 311 -6.87 -8.61 -10.24
N SER A 312 -7.79 -7.67 -10.40
CA SER A 312 -9.12 -7.76 -9.79
C SER A 312 -9.87 -9.03 -10.18
N LEU A 313 -9.93 -9.36 -11.47
CA LEU A 313 -10.62 -10.55 -11.97
C LEU A 313 -10.00 -11.83 -11.39
N LYS A 314 -8.66 -11.92 -11.38
CA LYS A 314 -7.95 -13.06 -10.81
C LYS A 314 -8.10 -13.17 -9.30
N THR A 315 -8.12 -12.06 -8.58
CA THR A 315 -8.40 -12.05 -7.15
C THR A 315 -9.81 -12.58 -6.88
N VAL A 316 -10.82 -12.10 -7.62
CA VAL A 316 -12.20 -12.58 -7.48
C VAL A 316 -12.32 -14.08 -7.80
N GLU A 317 -11.66 -14.54 -8.87
CA GLU A 317 -11.60 -15.96 -9.24
C GLU A 317 -11.01 -16.82 -8.11
N ILE A 318 -9.87 -16.42 -7.53
CA ILE A 318 -9.24 -17.17 -6.44
C ILE A 318 -10.14 -17.17 -5.20
N VAL A 319 -10.73 -16.02 -4.85
CA VAL A 319 -11.61 -15.88 -3.68
C VAL A 319 -12.87 -16.73 -3.81
N LYS A 320 -13.51 -16.77 -4.98
CA LYS A 320 -14.69 -17.61 -5.26
C LYS A 320 -14.39 -19.11 -5.11
N ASN A 321 -13.14 -19.52 -5.30
CA ASN A 321 -12.69 -20.90 -5.21
C ASN A 321 -11.99 -21.25 -3.89
N LEU A 322 -12.02 -20.36 -2.89
CA LEU A 322 -11.48 -20.67 -1.56
C LEU A 322 -12.27 -21.83 -0.91
N PRO A 323 -11.61 -22.69 -0.11
CA PRO A 323 -12.32 -23.67 0.70
C PRO A 323 -13.32 -23.01 1.66
N ALA A 324 -14.31 -23.78 2.10
CA ALA A 324 -15.17 -23.38 3.21
C ALA A 324 -14.34 -23.27 4.51
N LEU A 325 -14.72 -22.33 5.37
CA LEU A 325 -14.03 -22.07 6.64
C LEU A 325 -14.46 -23.05 7.74
#